data_AF-A0A921GN29-F1
#
_entry.id   AF-A0A921GN29-F1
#
_cell.length_a   1.000
_cell.length_b   1.000
_cell.length_c   1.000
_cell.angle_alpha   90.00
_cell.angle_beta   90.00
_cell.angle_gamma   90.00
#
_symmetry.space_group_name_H-M   'P 1'
#
loop_
_entity.id
_entity.type
_entity.pdbx_description
1 polymer ?
#
loop_
_entity_poly.entity_id
_entity_poly.type
_entity_poly.pdbx_seq_one_letter_code
_entity_poly.pdbx_strand_id
1 'polypeptide(L)'
;MDLSSTLGDISLQLPAEASGAVGAVTELGDVRIAVGGTSTWQVETRSSLGEVTVDPALRGSEAESAGTLTAVTETGDVTLTR
;
A
#
# COMPACT_ATOMS: atom_id res chain seq x y z
N MET A 1 6.31 7.92 -5.48
CA MET A 1 5.26 7.92 -6.52
C MET A 1 3.93 8.00 -5.80
N ASP A 2 3.02 8.86 -6.24
CA ASP A 2 1.70 8.99 -5.65
C ASP A 2 0.63 8.80 -6.73
N LEU A 3 -0.40 8.01 -6.41
CA LEU A 3 -1.58 7.82 -7.24
C LEU A 3 -2.82 8.17 -6.44
N SER A 4 -3.68 9.01 -7.02
CA SER A 4 -4.93 9.43 -6.39
C SER A 4 -6.10 9.29 -7.36
N SER A 5 -7.23 8.77 -6.91
CA SER A 5 -8.50 8.76 -7.65
C SER A 5 -9.66 9.13 -6.74
N THR A 6 -10.75 9.66 -7.30
CA THR A 6 -12.00 9.89 -6.57
C THR A 6 -12.91 8.67 -6.64
N LEU A 7 -12.95 7.98 -7.78
CA LEU A 7 -13.70 6.75 -7.96
C LEU A 7 -12.86 5.72 -8.71
N GLY A 8 -13.03 4.46 -8.31
CA GLY A 8 -12.42 3.31 -8.96
C GLY A 8 -11.24 2.75 -8.18
N ASP A 9 -10.88 1.54 -8.57
CA ASP A 9 -9.87 0.74 -7.89
C ASP A 9 -8.46 1.16 -8.30
N ILE A 10 -7.54 1.14 -7.34
CA ILE A 10 -6.12 1.33 -7.58
C ILE A 10 -5.42 -0.02 -7.42
N SER A 11 -4.70 -0.45 -8.45
CA SER A 11 -3.86 -1.65 -8.41
C SER A 11 -2.43 -1.28 -8.79
N LEU A 12 -1.48 -1.51 -7.87
CA LEU A 12 -0.07 -1.24 -8.05
C LEU A 12 0.75 -2.52 -7.87
N GLN A 13 1.75 -2.71 -8.72
CA GLN A 13 2.72 -3.78 -8.58
C GLN A 13 4.13 -3.17 -8.54
N LEU A 14 4.78 -3.29 -7.38
CA LEU A 14 6.12 -2.78 -7.17
C LEU A 14 7.16 -3.88 -7.47
N PRO A 15 8.22 -3.57 -8.24
CA PRO A 15 9.31 -4.50 -8.46
C PRO A 15 10.13 -4.74 -7.18
N ALA A 16 10.91 -5.81 -7.14
CA ALA A 16 11.70 -6.21 -5.96
C ALA A 16 12.74 -5.17 -5.50
N GLU A 17 13.19 -4.32 -6.42
CA GLU A 17 14.17 -3.25 -6.18
C GLU A 17 13.50 -1.90 -5.87
N ALA A 18 12.17 -1.86 -5.75
CA ALA A 18 11.44 -0.66 -5.39
C ALA A 18 11.86 -0.17 -4.00
N SER A 19 12.09 1.13 -3.89
CA SER A 19 12.44 1.83 -2.67
C SER A 19 11.92 3.27 -2.70
N GLY A 20 11.88 3.92 -1.54
CA GLY A 20 11.36 5.28 -1.39
C GLY A 20 9.88 5.33 -1.01
N ALA A 21 9.22 6.46 -1.25
CA ALA A 21 7.81 6.65 -0.88
C ALA A 21 6.86 6.26 -2.02
N VAL A 22 5.88 5.41 -1.73
CA VAL A 22 4.81 5.01 -2.65
C VAL A 22 3.46 5.20 -1.98
N GLY A 23 2.57 5.98 -2.60
CA GLY A 23 1.24 6.31 -2.10
C GLY A 23 0.14 5.94 -3.09
N ALA A 24 -0.95 5.37 -2.59
CA ALA A 24 -2.19 5.11 -3.31
C ALA A 24 -3.38 5.57 -2.47
N VAL A 25 -4.18 6.48 -3.01
CA VAL A 25 -5.34 7.05 -2.33
C VAL A 25 -6.56 7.01 -3.24
N THR A 26 -7.67 6.48 -2.75
CA THR A 26 -8.96 6.57 -3.44
C THR A 26 -10.06 7.01 -2.48
N GLU A 27 -11.10 7.72 -2.94
CA GLU A 27 -12.24 8.02 -2.08
C GLU A 27 -13.23 6.84 -2.07
N LEU A 28 -13.55 6.30 -3.25
CA LEU A 28 -14.46 5.18 -3.43
C LEU A 28 -13.84 4.12 -4.34
N GLY A 29 -13.43 3.00 -3.77
CA GLY A 29 -12.83 1.87 -4.47
C GLY A 29 -11.78 1.16 -3.63
N ASP A 30 -11.31 0.03 -4.14
CA ASP A 30 -10.32 -0.78 -3.45
C ASP A 30 -8.89 -0.31 -3.78
N VAL A 31 -7.98 -0.46 -2.81
CA VAL A 31 -6.55 -0.24 -3.01
C VAL A 31 -5.81 -1.55 -2.85
N ARG A 32 -5.17 -2.01 -3.93
CA ARG A 32 -4.37 -3.23 -3.94
C ARG A 32 -2.94 -2.91 -4.32
N ILE A 33 -2.00 -3.28 -3.44
CA ILE A 33 -0.57 -3.12 -3.69
C ILE A 33 0.10 -4.48 -3.53
N ALA A 34 0.79 -4.94 -4.57
CA ALA A 34 1.66 -6.10 -4.53
C ALA A 34 3.13 -5.64 -4.56
N VAL A 35 3.95 -6.15 -3.64
CA VAL A 35 5.35 -5.74 -3.49
C VAL A 35 6.27 -6.93 -3.65
N GLY A 36 7.00 -6.96 -4.77
CA GLY A 36 7.99 -8.00 -5.02
C GLY A 36 9.17 -7.96 -4.05
N GLY A 37 9.87 -9.09 -3.96
CA GLY A 37 11.14 -9.21 -3.23
C GLY A 37 10.99 -9.52 -1.74
N THR A 38 12.03 -9.22 -0.99
CA THR A 38 12.11 -9.52 0.45
C THR A 38 12.26 -8.29 1.33
N SER A 39 12.32 -7.11 0.70
CA SER A 39 12.45 -5.83 1.40
C SER A 39 11.21 -5.56 2.25
N THR A 40 11.44 -4.93 3.39
CA THR A 40 10.38 -4.48 4.28
C THR A 40 10.09 -2.99 4.08
N TRP A 41 8.93 -2.55 4.54
CA TRP A 41 8.38 -1.21 4.31
C TRP A 41 7.76 -0.66 5.59
N GLN A 42 7.79 0.66 5.70
CA GLN A 42 6.95 1.40 6.64
C GLN A 42 5.55 1.48 6.05
N VAL A 43 4.63 0.70 6.61
CA VAL A 43 3.28 0.53 6.05
C VAL A 43 2.29 1.43 6.79
N GLU A 44 1.69 2.34 6.05
CA GLU A 44 0.62 3.22 6.50
C GLU A 44 -0.67 2.92 5.73
N THR A 45 -1.64 2.31 6.40
CA THR A 45 -2.88 1.86 5.76
C THR A 45 -4.10 2.39 6.49
N ARG A 46 -5.11 2.83 5.74
CA ARG A 46 -6.38 3.28 6.32
C ARG A 46 -7.55 2.99 5.38
N SER A 47 -8.62 2.43 5.94
CA SER A 47 -9.96 2.40 5.33
C SER A 47 -10.96 2.95 6.34
N SER A 48 -11.84 3.86 5.94
CA SER A 48 -12.93 4.32 6.82
C SER A 48 -14.12 3.35 6.80
N LEU A 49 -14.39 2.72 5.65
CA LEU A 49 -15.46 1.75 5.42
C LEU A 49 -14.96 0.63 4.51
N GLY A 50 -14.44 -0.44 5.13
CA GLY A 50 -13.91 -1.63 4.46
C GLY A 50 -12.90 -2.36 5.33
N GLU A 51 -12.30 -3.42 4.80
CA GLU A 51 -11.26 -4.19 5.48
C GLU A 51 -9.86 -3.69 5.10
N VAL A 52 -8.93 -3.78 6.06
CA VAL A 52 -7.51 -3.53 5.81
C VAL A 52 -6.74 -4.82 6.07
N THR A 53 -6.24 -5.41 4.99
CA THR A 53 -5.39 -6.60 5.02
C THR A 53 -3.97 -6.22 4.64
N VAL A 54 -3.02 -6.50 5.52
CA VAL A 54 -1.60 -6.26 5.27
C VAL A 54 -0.83 -7.54 5.51
N ASP A 55 -0.08 -7.98 4.50
CA ASP A 55 0.87 -9.07 4.68
C ASP A 55 1.92 -8.68 5.73
N PRO A 56 2.04 -9.43 6.84
CA PRO A 56 2.92 -9.08 7.95
C PRO A 56 4.40 -9.08 7.54
N ALA A 57 4.76 -9.83 6.49
CA ALA A 57 6.13 -9.85 6.00
C ALA A 57 6.52 -8.47 5.43
N LEU A 58 5.58 -7.69 4.90
CA LEU A 58 5.88 -6.35 4.38
C LEU A 58 6.32 -5.38 5.48
N ARG A 59 5.97 -5.61 6.74
CA ARG A 59 6.26 -4.67 7.83
C ARG A 59 7.68 -4.85 8.35
N GLY A 60 8.46 -3.78 8.33
CA GLY A 60 9.81 -3.74 8.89
C GLY A 60 9.97 -2.65 9.93
N SER A 61 11.14 -2.61 10.55
CA SER A 61 11.59 -1.48 11.37
C SER A 61 11.94 -0.29 10.46
N GLU A 62 11.76 0.95 10.95
CA GLU A 62 12.07 2.17 10.19
C GLU A 62 13.51 2.19 9.66
N ALA A 63 14.46 1.67 10.43
CA ALA A 63 15.88 1.64 10.07
C ALA A 63 16.24 0.63 8.95
N GLU A 64 15.39 -0.36 8.68
CA GLU A 64 15.66 -1.45 7.73
C GLU A 64 14.72 -1.43 6.52
N SER A 65 13.76 -0.50 6.50
CA SER A 65 12.75 -0.43 5.45
C SER A 65 13.29 0.20 4.17
N ALA A 66 12.90 -0.35 3.02
CA ALA A 66 13.21 0.21 1.71
C ALA A 66 12.53 1.57 1.47
N GLY A 67 11.49 1.88 2.25
CA GLY A 67 10.79 3.16 2.23
C GLY A 67 9.42 3.09 2.88
N THR A 68 8.52 3.98 2.45
CA THR A 68 7.16 4.12 3.00
C THR A 68 6.13 3.71 1.96
N LEU A 69 5.16 2.91 2.40
CA LEU A 69 4.06 2.42 1.60
C LEU A 69 2.73 2.89 2.22
N THR A 70 2.07 3.82 1.54
CA THR A 70 0.82 4.43 1.98
C THR A 70 -0.33 3.95 1.11
N ALA A 71 -1.38 3.38 1.72
CA ALA A 71 -2.60 2.96 1.02
C ALA A 71 -3.83 3.40 1.79
N VAL A 72 -4.63 4.28 1.19
CA VAL A 72 -5.78 4.90 1.86
C VAL A 72 -7.01 4.81 0.98
N THR A 73 -8.13 4.42 1.58
CA THR A 73 -9.46 4.55 0.97
C THR A 73 -10.46 5.12 1.97
N GLU A 74 -11.46 5.88 1.51
CA GLU A 74 -12.58 6.21 2.39
C GLU A 74 -13.59 5.06 2.42
N THR A 75 -13.97 4.53 1.27
CA THR A 75 -14.87 3.38 1.15
C THR A 75 -14.30 2.35 0.18
N GLY A 76 -13.98 1.16 0.69
CA GLY A 76 -13.36 0.06 -0.05
C GLY A 76 -12.34 -0.68 0.80
N ASP A 77 -11.83 -1.78 0.26
CA ASP A 77 -10.84 -2.60 0.94
C ASP A 77 -9.42 -2.13 0.61
N VAL A 78 -8.51 -2.27 1.57
CA VAL A 78 -7.07 -2.05 1.38
C VAL A 78 -6.36 -3.39 1.53
N THR A 79 -5.70 -3.84 0.47
CA THR A 79 -4.95 -5.09 0.48
C THR A 79 -3.50 -4.85 0.06
N LEU A 80 -2.58 -5.14 0.97
CA LEU A 80 -1.14 -5.13 0.71
C LEU A 80 -0.61 -6.56 0.75
N THR A 81 -0.01 -7.00 -0.35
CA THR A 81 0.51 -8.36 -0.53
C THR A 81 1.98 -8.35 -0.89
N ARG A 82 2.67 -9.42 -0.51
CA ARG A 82 4.02 -9.73 -0.98
C ARG A 82 3.96 -10.52 -2.28
#